data_AF-A0A5P6AA74-F1
#
_entry.id   AF-A0A5P6AA74-F1
#
_cell.length_a   1.000
_cell.length_b   1.000
_cell.length_c   1.000
_cell.angle_alpha   90.00
_cell.angle_beta   90.00
_cell.angle_gamma   90.00
#
_symmetry.space_group_name_H-M   'P 1'
#
loop_
_entity.id
_entity.type
_entity.pdbx_description
1 polymer ?
#
loop_
_entity_poly.entity_id
_entity_poly.type
_entity_poly.pdbx_seq_one_letter_code
_entity_poly.pdbx_strand_id
1 'polypeptide(L)'
;MGHHVTLCDLSAEMVARARQAAADKGVIDNMHFVQCAAQDIAQHLESPVDLILFHAVLEWVAEPQEMLRTLWSVLRPGGALSLMFYNANGLLMHNMVVGNFDYVQLGMPKKKTYAVAGLSAFPAAGLWLAGRAGLAHYR
;
A
#
# COMPACT_ATOMS: atom_id res chain seq x y z
N MET A 1 -9.86 -17.63 -13.57
CA MET A 1 -8.42 -17.49 -13.33
C MET A 1 -8.21 -16.13 -12.69
N GLY A 2 -7.88 -16.09 -11.41
CA GLY A 2 -7.65 -14.86 -10.65
C GLY A 2 -6.26 -14.88 -10.02
N HIS A 3 -5.74 -13.70 -9.65
CA HIS A 3 -4.52 -13.59 -8.87
C HIS A 3 -4.80 -13.88 -7.39
N HIS A 4 -3.86 -14.50 -6.68
CA HIS A 4 -3.93 -14.59 -5.23
C HIS A 4 -3.37 -13.28 -4.67
N VAL A 5 -4.16 -12.58 -3.86
CA VAL A 5 -3.83 -11.24 -3.40
C VAL A 5 -3.68 -11.24 -1.88
N THR A 6 -2.51 -10.88 -1.39
CA THR A 6 -2.26 -10.61 0.03
C THR A 6 -2.36 -9.11 0.28
N LEU A 7 -3.31 -8.70 1.11
CA LEU A 7 -3.41 -7.33 1.63
C LEU A 7 -2.77 -7.28 3.01
N CYS A 8 -1.84 -6.33 3.22
CA CYS A 8 -1.40 -5.95 4.57
C CYS A 8 -1.69 -4.47 4.85
N ASP A 9 -2.23 -4.23 6.04
CA ASP A 9 -2.48 -2.91 6.62
C ASP A 9 -2.28 -2.97 8.14
N LEU A 10 -1.78 -1.88 8.73
CA LEU A 10 -1.58 -1.77 10.18
C LEU A 10 -2.93 -1.69 10.92
N SER A 11 -3.95 -1.12 10.28
CA SER A 11 -5.28 -0.91 10.84
C SER A 11 -6.14 -2.16 10.72
N ALA A 12 -6.51 -2.74 11.87
CA ALA A 12 -7.50 -3.81 11.96
C ALA A 12 -8.83 -3.43 11.27
N GLU A 13 -9.21 -2.16 11.35
CA GLU A 13 -10.44 -1.65 10.73
C GLU A 13 -10.36 -1.69 9.20
N MET A 14 -9.23 -1.29 8.61
CA MET A 14 -9.05 -1.34 7.16
C MET A 14 -9.03 -2.78 6.65
N VAL A 15 -8.37 -3.67 7.39
CA VAL A 15 -8.37 -5.12 7.09
C VAL A 15 -9.80 -5.67 7.11
N ALA A 16 -10.59 -5.34 8.15
CA ALA A 16 -11.98 -5.78 8.25
C ALA A 16 -12.85 -5.27 7.09
N ARG A 17 -12.71 -3.99 6.73
CA ARG A 17 -13.42 -3.40 5.58
C ARG A 17 -13.04 -4.06 4.27
N ALA A 18 -11.75 -4.32 4.05
CA ALA A 18 -11.27 -4.98 2.85
C ALA A 18 -11.80 -6.43 2.76
N ARG A 19 -11.83 -7.14 3.88
CA ARG A 19 -12.41 -8.49 3.96
C ARG A 19 -13.90 -8.48 3.62
N GLN A 20 -14.67 -7.55 4.17
CA GLN A 20 -16.09 -7.42 3.84
C GLN A 20 -16.30 -7.11 2.35
N ALA A 21 -15.56 -6.13 1.81
CA ALA A 21 -15.66 -5.77 0.40
C ALA A 21 -15.27 -6.93 -0.55
N ALA A 22 -14.33 -7.78 -0.14
CA ALA A 22 -13.96 -8.99 -0.89
C ALA A 22 -15.05 -10.07 -0.83
N ALA A 23 -15.69 -10.24 0.33
CA ALA A 23 -16.83 -11.15 0.49
C ALA A 23 -18.02 -10.70 -0.38
N ASP A 24 -18.37 -9.41 -0.34
CA ASP A 24 -19.47 -8.83 -1.12
C ASP A 24 -19.26 -9.00 -2.64
N LYS A 25 -18.00 -8.98 -3.08
CA LYS A 25 -17.61 -9.20 -4.50
C LYS A 25 -17.38 -10.66 -4.87
N GLY A 26 -17.48 -11.59 -3.91
CA GLY A 26 -17.24 -13.02 -4.15
C GLY A 26 -15.80 -13.38 -4.52
N VAL A 27 -14.82 -12.57 -4.11
CA VAL A 27 -13.38 -12.80 -4.41
C VAL A 27 -12.56 -13.20 -3.18
N ILE A 28 -13.24 -13.40 -2.03
CA ILE A 28 -12.61 -13.68 -0.74
C ILE A 28 -11.65 -14.87 -0.78
N ASP A 29 -11.99 -15.92 -1.55
CA ASP A 29 -11.21 -17.16 -1.63
C ASP A 29 -9.83 -16.96 -2.28
N ASN A 30 -9.66 -15.90 -3.07
CA ASN A 30 -8.39 -15.54 -3.71
C ASN A 30 -7.63 -14.45 -2.93
N MET A 31 -8.07 -14.12 -1.70
CA MET A 31 -7.50 -13.04 -0.92
C MET A 31 -7.03 -13.50 0.46
N HIS A 32 -5.83 -13.09 0.83
CA HIS A 32 -5.28 -13.24 2.17
C HIS A 32 -5.16 -11.86 2.82
N PHE A 33 -5.49 -11.76 4.11
CA PHE A 33 -5.49 -10.50 4.84
C PHE A 33 -4.59 -10.59 6.06
N VAL A 34 -3.60 -9.72 6.13
CA VAL A 34 -2.62 -9.66 7.21
C VAL A 34 -2.74 -8.31 7.90
N GLN A 35 -2.93 -8.31 9.21
CA GLN A 35 -2.83 -7.08 9.98
C GLN A 35 -1.39 -6.94 10.47
N CYS A 36 -0.59 -6.16 9.75
CA CYS A 36 0.82 -5.97 10.04
C CYS A 36 1.32 -4.58 9.66
N ALA A 37 2.47 -4.19 10.21
CA ALA A 37 3.22 -3.09 9.62
C ALA A 37 3.81 -3.59 8.28
N ALA A 38 3.87 -2.72 7.27
CA ALA A 38 4.43 -3.11 5.96
C ALA A 38 5.88 -3.62 6.08
N GLN A 39 6.63 -3.13 7.06
CA GLN A 39 7.99 -3.56 7.37
C GLN A 39 8.07 -5.04 7.76
N ASP A 40 7.03 -5.58 8.38
CA ASP A 40 6.99 -6.95 8.92
C ASP A 40 6.37 -7.94 7.92
N ILE A 41 5.89 -7.48 6.77
CA ILE A 41 5.18 -8.30 5.78
C ILE A 41 6.00 -9.50 5.30
N ALA A 42 7.32 -9.36 5.24
CA ALA A 42 8.22 -10.44 4.82
C ALA A 42 8.10 -11.69 5.70
N GLN A 43 7.73 -11.53 6.98
CA GLN A 43 7.54 -12.64 7.92
C GLN A 43 6.23 -13.40 7.67
N HIS A 44 5.29 -12.79 6.96
CA HIS A 44 3.96 -13.33 6.67
C HIS A 44 3.83 -13.88 5.24
N LEU A 45 4.93 -13.86 4.46
CA LEU A 45 4.98 -14.40 3.11
C LEU A 45 5.74 -15.73 3.11
N GLU A 46 5.08 -16.79 2.65
CA GLU A 46 5.71 -18.10 2.50
C GLU A 46 6.60 -18.21 1.25
N SER A 47 6.35 -17.35 0.24
CA SER A 47 7.10 -17.33 -1.01
C SER A 47 7.22 -15.92 -1.59
N PRO A 48 8.24 -15.65 -2.43
CA PRO A 48 8.38 -14.38 -3.12
C PRO A 48 7.19 -14.09 -4.04
N VAL A 49 6.83 -12.82 -4.16
CA VAL A 49 5.65 -12.36 -4.91
C VAL A 49 6.01 -11.88 -6.31
N ASP A 50 5.03 -11.90 -7.21
CA ASP A 50 5.21 -11.50 -8.61
C ASP A 50 5.05 -10.00 -8.81
N LEU A 51 4.14 -9.38 -8.03
CA LEU A 51 3.77 -7.97 -8.12
C LEU A 51 3.52 -7.39 -6.73
N ILE A 52 4.06 -6.19 -6.50
CA ILE A 52 3.85 -5.40 -5.28
C ILE A 52 3.19 -4.08 -5.67
N LEU A 53 2.08 -3.74 -5.01
CA LEU A 53 1.45 -2.42 -5.09
C LEU A 53 1.67 -1.71 -3.75
N PHE A 54 2.51 -0.68 -3.75
CA PHE A 54 2.80 0.13 -2.57
C PHE A 54 2.35 1.57 -2.84
N HIS A 55 1.08 1.86 -2.51
CA HIS A 55 0.37 3.06 -2.97
C HIS A 55 -0.03 3.97 -1.81
N ALA A 56 0.45 5.22 -1.82
CA ALA A 56 0.17 6.26 -0.81
C ALA A 56 0.58 5.89 0.64
N VAL A 57 1.61 5.05 0.77
CA VAL A 57 2.14 4.61 2.08
C VAL A 57 3.52 5.22 2.36
N LEU A 58 4.34 5.46 1.33
CA LEU A 58 5.76 5.81 1.49
C LEU A 58 5.96 7.13 2.27
N GLU A 59 5.03 8.07 2.16
CA GLU A 59 5.07 9.37 2.86
C GLU A 59 4.88 9.28 4.39
N TRP A 60 4.36 8.15 4.87
CA TRP A 60 4.11 7.85 6.28
C TRP A 60 5.17 6.93 6.89
N VAL A 61 6.07 6.38 6.06
CA VAL A 61 7.16 5.51 6.51
C VAL A 61 8.33 6.36 6.98
N ALA A 62 8.83 6.10 8.20
CA ALA A 62 9.98 6.81 8.75
C ALA A 62 11.27 6.58 7.96
N GLU A 63 11.48 5.33 7.51
CA GLU A 63 12.68 4.88 6.80
C GLU A 63 12.31 4.32 5.41
N PRO A 64 12.06 5.17 4.41
CA PRO A 64 11.56 4.73 3.10
C PRO A 64 12.57 3.86 2.33
N GLN A 65 13.87 4.07 2.54
CA GLN A 65 14.90 3.27 1.88
C GLN A 65 14.92 1.82 2.39
N GLU A 66 14.82 1.62 3.70
CA GLU A 66 14.74 0.27 4.28
C GLU A 66 13.46 -0.43 3.84
N MET A 67 12.33 0.28 3.82
CA MET A 67 11.08 -0.27 3.31
C MET A 67 11.20 -0.73 1.86
N LEU A 68 11.83 0.06 0.98
CA LEU A 68 12.06 -0.35 -0.41
C LEU A 68 12.98 -1.58 -0.51
N ARG A 69 13.98 -1.73 0.37
CA ARG A 69 14.81 -2.94 0.44
C ARG A 69 14.01 -4.16 0.88
N THR A 70 13.11 -4.01 1.86
CA THR A 70 12.19 -5.08 2.29
C THR A 70 11.25 -5.48 1.16
N LEU A 71 10.69 -4.52 0.41
CA LEU A 71 9.84 -4.84 -0.75
C LEU A 71 10.64 -5.55 -1.84
N TRP A 72 11.90 -5.14 -2.06
CA TRP A 72 12.76 -5.79 -3.03
C TRP A 72 13.12 -7.23 -2.64
N SER A 73 13.35 -7.52 -1.35
CA SER A 73 13.74 -8.85 -0.89
C SER A 73 12.61 -9.88 -1.02
N VAL A 74 11.35 -9.45 -0.95
CA VAL A 74 10.18 -10.31 -1.12
C VAL A 74 9.71 -10.40 -2.57
N LEU A 75 10.29 -9.62 -3.49
CA LEU A 75 9.97 -9.64 -4.90
C LEU A 75 10.82 -10.69 -5.62
N ARG A 76 10.19 -11.54 -6.42
CA ARG A 76 10.93 -12.50 -7.24
C ARG A 76 11.79 -11.79 -8.30
N PRO A 77 12.87 -12.42 -8.80
CA PRO A 77 13.55 -11.95 -10.00
C PRO A 77 12.58 -11.82 -11.18
N GLY A 78 12.53 -10.63 -11.81
CA GLY A 78 11.60 -10.32 -12.90
C GLY A 78 10.17 -9.99 -12.45
N GLY A 79 9.93 -9.85 -11.15
CA GLY A 79 8.70 -9.26 -10.61
C GLY A 79 8.64 -7.75 -10.79
N ALA A 80 7.50 -7.14 -10.47
CA ALA A 80 7.28 -5.71 -10.61
C ALA A 80 6.87 -5.04 -9.30
N LEU A 81 7.38 -3.82 -9.08
CA LEU A 81 6.94 -2.93 -7.99
C LEU A 81 6.20 -1.73 -8.59
N SER A 82 4.90 -1.65 -8.32
CA SER A 82 4.07 -0.49 -8.60
C SER A 82 4.09 0.42 -7.37
N LEU A 83 4.92 1.46 -7.43
CA LEU A 83 5.09 2.43 -6.36
C LEU A 83 4.34 3.72 -6.71
N MET A 84 3.42 4.13 -5.83
CA MET A 84 2.73 5.43 -5.93
C MET A 84 2.94 6.19 -4.63
N PHE A 85 3.51 7.39 -4.70
CA PHE A 85 3.82 8.24 -3.56
C PHE A 85 3.35 9.68 -3.80
N TYR A 86 3.11 10.42 -2.72
CA TYR A 86 2.71 11.82 -2.84
C TYR A 86 3.87 12.69 -3.35
N ASN A 87 3.68 13.32 -4.52
CA ASN A 87 4.71 14.16 -5.14
C ASN A 87 4.71 15.57 -4.53
N ALA A 88 5.77 15.92 -3.81
CA ALA A 88 5.94 17.25 -3.20
C ALA A 88 5.85 18.40 -4.22
N ASN A 89 6.30 18.18 -5.46
CA ASN A 89 6.19 19.18 -6.53
C ASN A 89 4.73 19.37 -6.99
N GLY A 90 3.93 18.30 -6.98
CA GLY A 90 2.50 18.38 -7.24
C GLY A 90 1.76 19.18 -6.16
N LEU A 91 2.16 18.98 -4.89
CA LEU A 91 1.64 19.77 -3.77
C LEU A 91 2.01 21.24 -3.88
N LEU A 92 3.26 21.55 -4.26
CA LEU A 92 3.72 22.92 -4.49
C LEU A 92 2.90 23.59 -5.59
N MET A 93 2.80 22.95 -6.75
CA MET A 93 2.05 23.48 -7.89
C MET A 93 0.58 23.72 -7.53
N HIS A 94 -0.06 22.77 -6.84
CA HIS A 94 -1.43 22.94 -6.37
C HIS A 94 -1.57 24.16 -5.45
N ASN A 95 -0.70 24.32 -4.46
CA ASN A 95 -0.76 25.46 -3.54
C ASN A 95 -0.44 26.80 -4.24
N MET A 96 0.47 26.80 -5.22
CA MET A 96 0.76 27.99 -6.04
C MET A 96 -0.45 28.40 -6.90
N VAL A 97 -1.15 27.44 -7.50
CA VAL A 97 -2.35 27.71 -8.32
C VAL A 97 -3.53 28.19 -7.48
N VAL A 98 -3.70 27.63 -6.28
CA VAL A 98 -4.79 28.00 -5.34
C VAL A 98 -4.49 29.32 -4.61
N GLY A 99 -3.29 29.89 -4.78
CA GLY A 99 -2.89 31.17 -4.19
C GLY A 99 -2.44 31.10 -2.74
N ASN A 100 -2.10 29.90 -2.24
CA ASN A 100 -1.60 29.67 -0.89
C ASN A 100 -0.10 30.03 -0.77
N PHE A 101 0.26 31.26 -1.15
CA PHE A 101 1.66 31.70 -1.23
C PHE A 101 2.36 31.71 0.13
N ASP A 102 1.67 32.17 1.18
CA ASP A 102 2.23 32.19 2.55
C ASP A 102 2.58 30.79 3.04
N TYR A 103 1.75 29.79 2.70
CA TYR A 103 2.00 28.39 3.06
C TYR A 103 3.18 27.79 2.29
N VAL A 104 3.33 28.13 1.00
CA VAL A 104 4.50 27.74 0.19
C VAL A 104 5.77 28.40 0.71
N GLN A 105 5.71 29.68 1.09
CA GLN A 105 6.84 30.46 1.58
C GLN A 105 7.37 29.94 2.93
N LEU A 106 6.49 29.39 3.77
CA LEU A 106 6.86 28.68 5.01
C LEU A 106 7.46 27.28 4.76
N GLY A 107 7.62 26.87 3.50
CA GLY A 107 8.19 25.56 3.13
C GLY A 107 7.20 24.41 3.19
N MET A 108 5.89 24.70 3.12
CA MET A 108 4.81 23.70 3.23
C MET A 108 5.02 22.73 4.42
N PRO A 109 5.20 23.25 5.65
CA PRO A 109 5.59 22.43 6.79
C PRO A 109 4.52 21.35 7.03
N LYS A 110 4.95 20.08 7.09
CA LYS A 110 4.05 18.94 7.37
C LYS A 110 3.35 19.20 8.70
N LYS A 111 2.02 19.42 8.68
CA LYS A 111 1.22 19.38 9.91
C LYS A 111 1.34 17.98 10.50
N LYS A 112 1.87 17.87 11.72
CA LYS A 112 1.79 16.65 12.53
C LYS A 112 0.31 16.40 12.83
N THR A 113 -0.33 15.65 11.95
CA THR A 113 -1.73 15.27 12.14
C THR A 113 -1.74 13.93 12.86
N TYR A 114 -1.82 13.97 14.18
CA TYR A 114 -2.23 12.83 14.98
C TYR A 114 -3.76 12.90 15.10
N ALA A 115 -4.48 12.18 14.24
CA ALA A 115 -5.79 11.56 14.52
C ALA A 115 -6.47 11.09 13.23
N VAL A 116 -6.90 9.83 13.28
CA VAL A 116 -7.88 9.20 12.39
C VAL A 116 -9.25 9.79 12.70
N ALA A 117 -9.84 10.54 11.77
CA ALA A 117 -11.27 10.83 11.77
C ALA A 117 -11.73 11.29 10.37
N GLY A 118 -12.52 10.46 9.69
CA GLY A 118 -13.56 10.98 8.78
C GLY A 118 -13.23 11.21 7.30
N LEU A 119 -12.35 10.45 6.66
CA LEU A 119 -12.26 10.41 5.19
C LEU A 119 -12.89 9.13 4.63
N SER A 120 -14.21 9.19 4.47
CA SER A 120 -14.99 8.29 3.62
C SER A 120 -14.79 8.68 2.15
N ALA A 121 -13.71 8.22 1.49
CA ALA A 121 -13.63 8.01 0.03
C ALA A 121 -12.18 7.80 -0.47
N PHE A 122 -11.49 6.74 -0.07
CA PHE A 122 -10.43 6.13 -0.89
C PHE A 122 -10.34 4.64 -0.53
N PRO A 123 -10.27 3.71 -1.50
CA PRO A 123 -9.99 2.32 -1.18
C PRO A 123 -8.53 2.22 -0.73
N ALA A 124 -8.33 1.89 0.55
CA ALA A 124 -7.10 1.42 1.20
C ALA A 124 -5.78 2.03 0.71
N ALA A 125 -5.20 2.93 1.51
CA ALA A 125 -3.74 3.10 1.56
C ALA A 125 -3.12 1.82 2.15
N GLY A 126 -3.08 0.76 1.35
CA GLY A 126 -2.67 -0.58 1.75
C GLY A 126 -1.57 -1.11 0.83
N LEU A 127 -0.73 -1.98 1.37
CA LEU A 127 0.19 -2.77 0.56
C LEU A 127 -0.59 -3.96 0.01
N TRP A 128 -0.64 -4.08 -1.32
CA TRP A 128 -1.24 -5.22 -1.99
C TRP A 128 -0.16 -6.01 -2.70
N LEU A 129 -0.08 -7.30 -2.41
CA LEU A 129 0.91 -8.21 -2.97
C LEU A 129 0.16 -9.26 -3.77
N ALA A 130 0.53 -9.49 -5.02
CA ALA A 130 -0.11 -10.51 -5.86
C ALA A 130 0.88 -11.66 -6.17
N GLY A 131 0.43 -12.89 -5.92
CA GLY A 131 1.11 -14.13 -6.28
C GLY A 131 0.32 -14.97 -7.31
N ARG A 132 1.02 -15.84 -8.05
CA ARG A 132 0.44 -16.75 -9.04
C ARG A 132 -0.58 -17.72 -8.42
N ALA A 133 -1.66 -17.95 -9.16
CA ALA A 133 -2.46 -19.16 -9.04
C ALA A 133 -1.57 -20.38 -9.36
N GLY A 134 -1.56 -21.37 -8.46
CA GLY A 134 -0.87 -22.63 -8.68
C GLY A 134 -1.17 -23.17 -10.07
N LEU A 135 -0.14 -23.28 -10.90
CA LEU A 135 -0.15 -24.25 -11.98
C LEU A 135 -0.12 -25.60 -11.29
N ALA A 136 -1.30 -26.20 -11.15
CA ALA A 136 -1.42 -27.61 -10.86
C ALA A 136 -0.57 -28.36 -11.89
N HIS A 137 0.60 -28.83 -11.47
CA HIS A 137 1.38 -29.80 -12.20
C HIS A 137 0.57 -31.09 -12.22
N TYR A 138 -0.20 -31.28 -13.28
CA TYR A 138 -0.64 -32.59 -13.71
C TYR A 138 0.55 -33.19 -14.48
N ARG A 139 1.35 -34.01 -13.80
CA ARG A 139 2.10 -35.15 -14.35
C ARG A 139 2.75 -35.95 -13.23
#